data_AF-A0A2V4A0S7-F1
#
_entry.id   AF-A0A2V4A0S7-F1
#
_cell.length_a   1.000
_cell.length_b   1.000
_cell.length_c   1.000
_cell.angle_alpha   90.00
_cell.angle_beta   90.00
_cell.angle_gamma   90.00
#
_symmetry.space_group_name_H-M   'P 1'
#
loop_
_entity.id
_entity.type
_entity.pdbx_description
1 polymer ?
#
loop_
_entity_poly.entity_id
_entity_poly.type
_entity_poly.pdbx_seq_one_letter_code
_entity_poly.pdbx_strand_id
1 'polypeptide(L)'
;MNYDKKRYKIYTWKNWMILHWILNPGLAINDLVLGQKVPKVSLEDKTIDKPRIERTFVPCPHCQAMHDGRTWSTQNGTAFKNWFGLYCNECGNIIPCLPNGLSFIILAITFPIWGWFKERIKAKWLEKQPARFDNINVDHIPNPFDKKTWVTTGLTWGVFMFLMMSIVFPYFKDQEITLQSVLIGIIIWSIGGLGFGYTMKRYTNKKIKKSDENTAANV
;
A
#
# COMPACT_ATOMS: atom_id res chain seq x y z
N MET A 1 -7.36 18.54 -11.88
CA MET A 1 -7.14 17.57 -12.97
C MET A 1 -8.46 16.84 -13.20
N ASN A 2 -8.95 16.82 -14.44
CA ASN A 2 -10.14 16.08 -14.83
C ASN A 2 -9.72 14.73 -15.41
N TYR A 3 -10.32 13.65 -14.93
CA TYR A 3 -10.03 12.30 -15.40
C TYR A 3 -11.21 11.78 -16.19
N ASP A 4 -10.95 11.13 -17.33
CA ASP A 4 -11.97 10.41 -18.07
C ASP A 4 -12.51 9.24 -17.23
N LYS A 5 -13.76 9.35 -16.78
CA LYS A 5 -14.44 8.33 -15.97
C LYS A 5 -14.81 7.09 -16.78
N LYS A 6 -14.88 7.19 -18.12
CA LYS A 6 -15.09 6.04 -19.00
C LYS A 6 -13.85 5.16 -18.94
N ARG A 7 -12.66 5.73 -19.14
CA ARG A 7 -11.39 5.02 -19.05
C ARG A 7 -10.96 4.65 -17.62
N TYR A 8 -11.05 5.56 -16.67
CA TYR A 8 -10.49 5.36 -15.33
C TYR A 8 -11.56 5.15 -14.26
N LYS A 9 -11.33 4.17 -13.39
CA LYS A 9 -11.98 4.08 -12.08
C LYS A 9 -11.15 4.86 -11.07
N ILE A 10 -11.76 5.86 -10.44
CA ILE A 10 -11.07 6.77 -9.52
C ILE A 10 -11.23 6.28 -8.08
N TYR A 11 -10.12 6.13 -7.39
CA TYR A 11 -10.03 5.78 -5.99
C TYR A 11 -9.62 7.01 -5.18
N THR A 12 -10.46 7.36 -4.20
CA THR A 12 -10.25 8.46 -3.25
C THR A 12 -10.64 7.99 -1.86
N TRP A 13 -10.59 8.87 -0.86
CA TRP A 13 -11.03 8.60 0.52
C TRP A 13 -12.45 8.01 0.65
N LYS A 14 -13.31 8.21 -0.36
CA LYS A 14 -14.67 7.62 -0.40
C LYS A 14 -14.67 6.11 -0.65
N ASN A 15 -13.57 5.53 -1.12
CA ASN A 15 -13.46 4.09 -1.32
C ASN A 15 -13.23 3.39 0.02
N TRP A 16 -13.98 2.31 0.29
CA TRP A 16 -13.91 1.58 1.55
C TRP A 16 -12.50 1.14 1.96
N MET A 17 -11.67 0.65 1.01
CA MET A 17 -10.31 0.22 1.33
C MET A 17 -9.42 1.38 1.76
N ILE A 18 -9.60 2.55 1.13
CA ILE A 18 -8.88 3.77 1.49
C ILE A 18 -9.40 4.32 2.81
N LEU A 19 -10.71 4.27 3.05
CA LEU A 19 -11.31 4.67 4.31
C LEU A 19 -10.79 3.82 5.47
N HIS A 20 -10.69 2.50 5.29
CA HIS A 20 -10.05 1.60 6.24
C HIS A 20 -8.61 2.02 6.54
N TRP A 21 -7.84 2.46 5.53
CA TRP A 21 -6.49 3.00 5.77
C TRP A 21 -6.50 4.21 6.70
N ILE A 22 -7.44 5.14 6.49
CA ILE A 22 -7.55 6.36 7.29
C ILE A 22 -7.94 6.02 8.73
N LEU A 23 -8.86 5.08 8.94
CA LEU A 23 -9.46 4.82 10.25
C LEU A 23 -8.72 3.78 11.10
N ASN A 24 -7.97 2.86 10.49
CA ASN A 24 -7.34 1.77 11.21
C ASN A 24 -6.13 2.27 12.03
N PRO A 25 -6.17 2.21 13.37
CA PRO A 25 -5.08 2.70 14.22
C PRO A 25 -3.79 1.87 14.07
N GLY A 26 -3.90 0.57 13.75
CA GLY A 26 -2.73 -0.29 13.53
C GLY A 26 -1.86 0.15 12.35
N LEU A 27 -2.46 0.85 11.36
CA LEU A 27 -1.72 1.38 10.22
C LEU A 27 -0.95 2.68 10.54
N ALA A 28 -1.11 3.24 11.75
CA ALA A 28 -0.32 4.39 12.17
C ALA A 28 1.17 4.07 12.29
N ILE A 29 1.51 2.82 12.62
CA ILE A 29 2.91 2.35 12.62
C ILE A 29 3.48 2.39 11.20
N ASN A 30 2.72 1.93 10.20
CA ASN A 30 3.14 2.00 8.81
C ASN A 30 3.33 3.45 8.35
N ASP A 31 2.42 4.35 8.73
CA ASP A 31 2.45 5.75 8.32
C ASP A 31 3.56 6.56 9.00
N LEU A 32 3.72 6.44 10.33
CA LEU A 32 4.68 7.21 11.11
C LEU A 32 6.08 6.60 11.14
N VAL A 33 6.18 5.30 11.42
CA VAL A 33 7.48 4.64 11.62
C VAL A 33 8.09 4.29 10.27
N LEU A 34 7.34 3.57 9.43
CA LEU A 34 7.86 3.12 8.14
C LEU A 34 7.76 4.20 7.06
N GLY A 35 6.90 5.21 7.22
CA GLY A 35 6.66 6.23 6.20
C GLY A 35 5.96 5.67 4.97
N GLN A 36 5.12 4.65 5.11
CA GLN A 36 4.28 4.14 4.03
C GLN A 36 3.08 5.07 3.82
N LYS A 37 2.81 5.48 2.58
CA LYS A 37 1.72 6.41 2.28
C LYS A 37 0.74 5.85 1.25
N VAL A 38 -0.50 6.30 1.35
CA VAL A 38 -1.53 6.10 0.32
C VAL A 38 -1.78 7.43 -0.38
N PRO A 39 -1.66 7.52 -1.71
CA PRO A 39 -1.90 8.76 -2.44
C PRO A 39 -3.36 9.21 -2.31
N LYS A 40 -3.57 10.52 -2.39
CA LYS A 40 -4.92 11.12 -2.32
C LYS A 40 -5.84 10.67 -3.46
N VAL A 41 -5.24 10.39 -4.60
CA VAL A 41 -5.92 9.89 -5.80
C VAL A 41 -5.11 8.73 -6.35
N SER A 42 -5.81 7.62 -6.61
CA SER A 42 -5.32 6.53 -7.46
C SER A 42 -6.33 6.26 -8.56
N LEU A 43 -5.83 5.78 -9.69
CA LEU A 43 -6.61 5.48 -10.86
C LEU A 43 -6.43 4.01 -11.21
N GLU A 44 -7.49 3.34 -11.63
CA GLU A 44 -7.42 2.01 -12.22
C GLU A 44 -7.94 2.12 -13.65
N ASP A 45 -7.09 1.84 -14.64
CA ASP A 45 -7.47 1.84 -16.05
C ASP A 45 -8.35 0.62 -16.35
N LYS A 46 -9.49 0.86 -17.00
CA LYS A 46 -10.49 -0.15 -17.36
C LYS A 46 -10.30 -0.69 -18.78
N THR A 47 -9.44 -0.09 -19.60
CA THR A 47 -9.25 -0.47 -21.01
C THR A 47 -8.03 -1.36 -21.22
N ILE A 48 -7.09 -1.37 -20.25
CA ILE A 48 -5.89 -2.19 -20.32
C ILE A 48 -6.19 -3.62 -19.87
N ASP A 49 -6.03 -4.61 -20.76
CA ASP A 49 -6.16 -6.04 -20.46
C ASP A 49 -4.93 -6.60 -19.72
N LYS A 50 -4.67 -6.05 -18.54
CA LYS A 50 -3.62 -6.49 -17.61
C LYS A 50 -4.19 -6.77 -16.22
N PRO A 51 -3.45 -7.50 -15.36
CA PRO A 51 -3.76 -7.60 -13.94
C PRO A 51 -3.98 -6.23 -13.29
N ARG A 52 -4.86 -6.17 -12.28
CA ARG A 52 -5.21 -4.93 -11.54
C ARG A 52 -3.96 -4.15 -11.09
N ILE A 53 -2.93 -4.85 -10.61
CA ILE A 53 -1.69 -4.25 -10.11
C ILE A 53 -0.90 -3.50 -11.20
N GLU A 54 -1.01 -3.91 -12.47
CA GLU A 54 -0.29 -3.33 -13.62
C GLU A 54 -1.07 -2.23 -14.34
N ARG A 55 -2.35 -2.07 -14.01
CA ARG A 55 -3.23 -1.02 -14.58
C ARG A 55 -3.68 0.00 -13.52
N THR A 56 -2.96 0.05 -12.41
CA THR A 56 -3.17 1.06 -11.36
C THR A 56 -2.15 2.17 -11.53
N PHE A 57 -2.57 3.42 -11.42
CA PHE A 57 -1.74 4.60 -11.61
C PHE A 57 -1.94 5.63 -10.50
N VAL A 58 -0.91 6.43 -10.25
CA VAL A 58 -0.92 7.59 -9.35
C VAL A 58 -0.60 8.84 -10.16
N PRO A 59 -1.57 9.74 -10.36
CA PRO A 59 -1.33 10.98 -11.08
C PRO A 59 -0.57 11.98 -10.21
N CYS A 60 0.42 12.66 -10.80
CA CYS A 60 1.04 13.82 -10.19
C CYS A 60 0.20 15.08 -10.45
N PRO A 61 -0.27 15.82 -9.42
CA PRO A 61 -1.08 17.01 -9.65
C PRO A 61 -0.27 18.21 -10.19
N HIS A 62 1.06 18.13 -10.14
CA HIS A 62 1.97 19.23 -10.51
C HIS A 62 2.36 19.17 -11.99
N CYS A 63 2.83 18.01 -12.47
CA CYS A 63 3.26 17.82 -13.86
C CYS A 63 2.33 16.94 -14.70
N GLN A 64 1.22 16.45 -14.13
CA GLN A 64 0.24 15.58 -14.78
C GLN A 64 0.78 14.21 -15.24
N ALA A 65 2.02 13.87 -14.88
CA ALA A 65 2.59 12.55 -15.13
C ALA A 65 1.75 11.44 -14.46
N MET A 66 1.62 10.32 -15.17
CA MET A 66 0.89 9.14 -14.74
C MET A 66 1.88 8.08 -14.32
N HIS A 67 2.14 7.96 -13.02
CA HIS A 67 3.06 6.96 -12.50
C HIS A 67 2.35 5.62 -12.35
N ASP A 68 3.01 4.53 -12.70
CA ASP A 68 2.53 3.19 -12.35
C ASP A 68 2.42 3.06 -10.82
N GLY A 69 1.35 2.44 -10.33
CA GLY A 69 1.10 2.26 -8.90
C GLY A 69 2.20 1.48 -8.17
N ARG A 70 2.97 0.68 -8.90
CA ARG A 70 4.12 -0.09 -8.37
C ARG A 70 5.36 0.78 -8.17
N THR A 71 5.36 2.04 -8.62
CA THR A 71 6.47 2.99 -8.42
C THR A 71 6.87 3.11 -6.95
N TRP A 72 5.92 3.05 -6.01
CA TRP A 72 6.15 3.05 -4.56
C TRP A 72 5.83 1.69 -3.93
N SER A 73 6.50 0.64 -4.41
CA SER A 73 6.30 -0.74 -3.98
C SER A 73 7.49 -1.30 -3.21
N THR A 74 7.30 -2.42 -2.51
CA THR A 74 8.40 -3.10 -1.81
C THR A 74 9.38 -3.71 -2.80
N GLN A 75 8.91 -4.13 -3.98
CA GLN A 75 9.73 -4.66 -5.07
C GLN A 75 10.73 -3.63 -5.60
N ASN A 76 10.37 -2.34 -5.57
CA ASN A 76 11.24 -1.24 -5.97
C ASN A 76 12.04 -0.62 -4.80
N GLY A 77 11.91 -1.14 -3.56
CA GLY A 77 12.54 -0.54 -2.39
C GLY A 77 12.03 0.88 -2.03
N THR A 78 10.93 1.30 -2.63
CA THR A 78 10.38 2.67 -2.55
C THR A 78 9.05 2.77 -1.80
N ALA A 79 8.50 1.65 -1.33
CA ALA A 79 7.27 1.61 -0.52
C ALA A 79 7.32 2.42 0.78
N PHE A 80 8.49 2.50 1.41
CA PHE A 80 8.70 3.11 2.72
C PHE A 80 9.42 4.46 2.62
N LYS A 81 9.67 5.11 3.75
CA LYS A 81 10.40 6.38 3.86
C LYS A 81 9.77 7.54 3.10
N ASN A 82 8.44 7.56 2.96
CA ASN A 82 7.67 8.58 2.24
C ASN A 82 6.92 9.53 3.21
N TRP A 83 7.53 9.90 4.33
CA TRP A 83 6.85 10.59 5.45
C TRP A 83 6.10 11.88 5.08
N PHE A 84 6.57 12.63 4.07
CA PHE A 84 5.95 13.88 3.63
C PHE A 84 5.00 13.72 2.43
N GLY A 85 4.88 12.53 1.85
CA GLY A 85 4.12 12.25 0.64
C GLY A 85 4.95 11.43 -0.35
N LEU A 86 4.39 11.16 -1.52
CA LEU A 86 5.10 10.40 -2.56
C LEU A 86 5.95 11.35 -3.41
N TYR A 87 7.21 11.02 -3.64
CA TYR A 87 8.09 11.78 -4.52
C TYR A 87 7.79 11.48 -5.99
N CYS A 88 7.60 12.52 -6.81
CA CYS A 88 7.46 12.42 -8.26
C CYS A 88 8.85 12.47 -8.93
N ASN A 89 9.26 11.38 -9.57
CA ASN A 89 10.53 11.29 -10.28
C ASN A 89 10.58 12.03 -11.63
N GLU A 90 9.46 12.59 -12.09
CA GLU A 90 9.38 13.38 -13.32
C GLU A 90 9.58 14.88 -13.09
N CYS A 91 9.08 15.41 -11.97
CA CYS A 91 9.14 16.87 -11.69
C CYS A 91 9.72 17.22 -10.31
N GLY A 92 10.13 16.24 -9.51
CA GLY A 92 10.71 16.44 -8.19
C GLY A 92 9.73 16.88 -7.09
N ASN A 93 8.47 17.15 -7.42
CA ASN A 93 7.48 17.60 -6.44
C ASN A 93 6.88 16.45 -5.62
N ILE A 94 6.26 16.81 -4.49
CA ILE A 94 5.59 15.88 -3.59
C ILE A 94 4.13 15.70 -4.02
N ILE A 95 3.75 14.47 -4.35
CA ILE A 95 2.38 14.05 -4.61
C ILE A 95 1.66 13.90 -3.25
N PRO A 96 0.48 14.54 -3.08
CA PRO A 96 -0.24 14.55 -1.82
C PRO A 96 -0.83 13.18 -1.48
N CYS A 97 -0.76 12.84 -0.19
CA CYS A 97 -1.25 11.58 0.37
C CYS A 97 -2.36 11.81 1.40
N LEU A 98 -3.09 10.74 1.70
CA LEU A 98 -4.07 10.73 2.78
C LEU A 98 -3.37 10.44 4.10
N PRO A 99 -3.64 11.22 5.16
CA PRO A 99 -3.15 10.90 6.49
C PRO A 99 -3.94 9.71 7.06
N ASN A 100 -3.27 8.88 7.84
CA ASN A 100 -3.98 8.02 8.80
C ASN A 100 -4.46 8.89 9.98
N GLY A 101 -5.67 8.65 10.49
CA GLY A 101 -6.30 9.48 11.51
C GLY A 101 -5.54 9.50 12.83
N LEU A 102 -5.11 8.33 13.33
CA LEU A 102 -4.29 8.26 14.54
C LEU A 102 -2.92 8.93 14.32
N SER A 103 -2.32 8.72 13.15
CA SER A 103 -1.05 9.36 12.79
C SER A 103 -1.14 10.88 12.80
N PHE A 104 -2.25 11.43 12.27
CA PHE A 104 -2.52 12.85 12.31
C PHE A 104 -2.64 13.38 13.74
N ILE A 105 -3.37 12.69 14.61
CA ILE A 105 -3.52 13.06 16.03
C ILE A 105 -2.15 13.07 16.73
N ILE A 106 -1.35 12.01 16.58
CA ILE A 106 -0.01 11.93 17.18
C ILE A 106 0.87 13.08 16.68
N LEU A 107 0.89 13.34 15.37
CA LEU A 107 1.67 14.43 14.80
C LEU A 107 1.21 15.81 15.29
N ALA A 108 -0.10 16.01 15.47
CA ALA A 108 -0.66 17.25 16.01
C ALA A 108 -0.27 17.46 17.47
N ILE A 109 -0.40 16.44 18.31
CA ILE A 109 -0.03 16.50 19.74
C ILE A 109 1.48 16.71 19.91
N THR A 110 2.29 16.04 19.11
CA THR A 110 3.75 16.14 19.16
C THR A 110 4.31 17.37 18.43
N PHE A 111 3.47 18.13 17.72
CA PHE A 111 3.89 19.27 16.90
C PHE A 111 4.77 20.29 17.65
N PRO A 112 4.53 20.64 18.94
CA PRO A 112 5.39 21.57 19.66
C PRO A 112 6.87 21.13 19.75
N ILE A 113 7.15 19.82 19.64
CA ILE A 113 8.49 19.24 19.75
C ILE A 113 9.26 19.38 18.42
N TRP A 114 8.62 19.08 17.29
CA TRP A 114 9.31 18.96 15.99
C TRP A 114 8.87 19.99 14.94
N GLY A 115 7.78 20.73 15.19
CA GLY A 115 7.19 21.68 14.25
C GLY A 115 8.16 22.75 13.76
N TRP A 116 9.02 23.25 14.66
CA TRP A 116 10.08 24.23 14.36
C TRP A 116 11.09 23.73 13.32
N PHE A 117 11.30 22.41 13.25
CA PHE A 117 12.28 21.79 12.34
C PHE A 117 11.63 21.14 11.12
N LYS A 118 10.29 21.17 11.01
CA LYS A 118 9.54 20.47 9.96
C LYS A 118 10.06 20.75 8.56
N GLU A 119 10.22 22.03 8.19
CA GLU A 119 10.66 22.39 6.84
C GLU A 119 12.10 21.96 6.58
N ARG A 120 12.98 22.02 7.59
CA ARG A 120 14.37 21.52 7.49
C ARG A 120 14.39 20.00 7.30
N ILE A 121 13.59 19.25 8.04
CA ILE A 121 13.49 17.79 7.92
C ILE A 121 12.92 17.43 6.54
N LYS A 122 11.88 18.14 6.08
CA LYS A 122 11.27 17.95 4.77
C LYS A 122 12.24 18.22 3.62
N ALA A 123 13.02 19.29 3.69
CA ALA A 123 14.03 19.61 2.68
C ALA A 123 15.11 18.52 2.59
N LYS A 124 15.67 18.11 3.73
CA LYS A 124 16.65 17.00 3.80
C LYS A 124 16.07 15.67 3.31
N TRP A 125 14.79 15.43 3.60
CA TRP A 125 14.09 14.26 3.11
C TRP A 125 13.95 14.29 1.59
N LEU A 126 13.57 15.46 1.03
CA LEU A 126 13.35 15.65 -0.41
C LEU A 126 14.65 15.51 -1.22
N GLU A 127 15.75 16.06 -0.72
CA GLU A 127 17.09 15.95 -1.32
C GLU A 127 17.54 14.49 -1.50
N LYS A 128 17.14 13.60 -0.60
CA LYS A 128 17.47 12.17 -0.66
C LYS A 128 16.56 11.35 -1.58
N GLN A 129 15.47 11.93 -2.09
CA GLN A 129 14.51 11.18 -2.88
C GLN A 129 15.02 10.81 -4.27
N PRO A 130 15.61 11.69 -5.09
CA PRO A 130 16.03 11.36 -6.46
C PRO A 130 16.82 10.06 -6.56
N ALA A 131 17.85 9.89 -5.73
CA ALA A 131 18.70 8.71 -5.66
C ALA A 131 17.95 7.38 -5.42
N ARG A 132 16.75 7.43 -4.83
CA ARG A 132 15.90 6.25 -4.60
C ARG A 132 15.12 5.83 -5.85
N PHE A 133 15.00 6.70 -6.84
CA PHE A 133 14.18 6.51 -8.04
C PHE A 133 15.00 6.38 -9.33
N ASP A 134 16.33 6.58 -9.30
CA ASP A 134 17.21 6.54 -10.49
C ASP A 134 17.19 5.21 -11.26
N ASN A 135 16.91 4.08 -10.60
CA ASN A 135 16.98 2.74 -11.20
C ASN A 135 15.66 1.95 -11.07
N ILE A 136 14.52 2.65 -11.02
CA ILE A 136 13.22 1.96 -10.96
C ILE A 136 12.86 1.40 -12.33
N ASN A 137 12.70 0.08 -12.41
CA ASN A 137 12.21 -0.60 -13.60
C ASN A 137 10.85 -1.24 -13.32
N VAL A 138 9.79 -0.53 -13.69
CA VAL A 138 8.41 -0.95 -13.45
C VAL A 138 8.01 -2.16 -14.31
N ASP A 139 8.55 -2.27 -15.52
CA ASP A 139 8.17 -3.30 -16.48
C ASP A 139 8.56 -4.71 -16.02
N HIS A 140 9.57 -4.82 -15.15
CA HIS A 140 10.10 -6.09 -14.66
C HIS A 140 9.61 -6.45 -13.25
N ILE A 141 8.64 -5.72 -12.69
CA ILE A 141 8.15 -6.01 -11.33
C ILE A 141 7.23 -7.23 -11.37
N PRO A 142 7.65 -8.37 -10.80
CA PRO A 142 6.80 -9.54 -10.74
C PRO A 142 5.65 -9.28 -9.77
N ASN A 143 4.46 -9.73 -10.11
CA ASN A 143 3.35 -9.71 -9.18
C ASN A 143 3.61 -10.75 -8.07
N PRO A 144 3.73 -10.33 -6.79
CA PRO A 144 4.10 -11.22 -5.68
C PRO A 144 3.03 -12.28 -5.36
N PHE A 145 1.85 -12.16 -5.96
CA PHE A 145 0.74 -13.09 -5.83
C PHE A 145 0.45 -13.88 -7.11
N ASP A 146 1.34 -13.82 -8.10
CA ASP A 146 1.20 -14.61 -9.32
C ASP A 146 1.67 -16.08 -9.14
N LYS A 147 1.18 -16.97 -10.01
CA LYS A 147 1.56 -18.40 -10.09
C LYS A 147 1.50 -19.14 -8.75
N LYS A 148 2.65 -19.56 -8.22
CA LYS A 148 2.86 -20.25 -6.93
C LYS A 148 3.39 -19.30 -5.83
N THR A 149 3.81 -18.09 -6.18
CA THR A 149 4.40 -17.12 -5.23
C THR A 149 3.40 -16.66 -4.18
N TRP A 150 2.09 -16.66 -4.49
CA TRP A 150 1.05 -16.37 -3.50
C TRP A 150 1.05 -17.32 -2.29
N VAL A 151 1.46 -18.58 -2.48
CA VAL A 151 1.56 -19.56 -1.39
C VAL A 151 2.70 -19.16 -0.46
N THR A 152 3.88 -18.90 -1.01
CA THR A 152 5.04 -18.47 -0.23
C THR A 152 4.78 -17.15 0.48
N THR A 153 4.22 -16.16 -0.22
CA THR A 153 3.85 -14.85 0.37
C THR A 153 2.81 -15.02 1.48
N GLY A 154 1.78 -15.85 1.25
CA GLY A 154 0.72 -16.14 2.22
C GLY A 154 1.23 -16.87 3.46
N LEU A 155 2.05 -17.91 3.29
CA LEU A 155 2.66 -18.64 4.40
C LEU A 155 3.69 -17.81 5.16
N THR A 156 4.48 -16.97 4.49
CA THR A 156 5.41 -16.04 5.17
C THR A 156 4.63 -15.08 6.08
N TRP A 157 3.51 -14.54 5.59
CA TRP A 157 2.62 -13.73 6.41
C TRP A 157 2.00 -14.54 7.56
N GLY A 158 1.58 -15.78 7.30
CA GLY A 158 1.03 -16.68 8.32
C GLY A 158 2.02 -17.01 9.43
N VAL A 159 3.27 -17.33 9.09
CA VAL A 159 4.36 -17.55 10.06
C VAL A 159 4.61 -16.29 10.88
N PHE A 160 4.70 -15.13 10.23
CA PHE A 160 4.84 -13.87 10.94
C PHE A 160 3.70 -13.63 11.93
N MET A 161 2.45 -13.84 11.52
CA MET A 161 1.29 -13.67 12.39
C MET A 161 1.26 -14.69 13.53
N PHE A 162 1.64 -15.95 13.29
CA PHE A 162 1.80 -16.95 14.32
C PHE A 162 2.82 -16.53 15.38
N LEU A 163 4.03 -16.12 14.98
CA LEU A 163 5.06 -15.67 15.92
C LEU A 163 4.56 -14.48 16.75
N MET A 164 3.95 -13.49 16.10
CA MET A 164 3.47 -12.30 16.78
C MET A 164 2.33 -12.60 17.75
N MET A 165 1.35 -13.40 17.34
CA MET A 165 0.09 -13.59 18.09
C MET A 165 0.11 -14.77 19.04
N SER A 166 0.91 -15.81 18.77
CA SER A 166 1.00 -17.01 19.61
C SER A 166 2.21 -17.01 20.53
N ILE A 167 3.21 -16.15 20.31
CA ILE A 167 4.43 -16.09 21.15
C ILE A 167 4.64 -14.69 21.72
N VAL A 168 4.87 -13.69 20.86
CA VAL A 168 5.30 -12.35 21.29
C VAL A 168 4.23 -11.66 22.14
N PHE A 169 2.99 -11.60 21.66
CA PHE A 169 1.92 -10.89 22.35
C PHE A 169 1.47 -11.57 23.65
N PRO A 170 1.30 -12.91 23.71
CA PRO A 170 1.08 -13.62 24.98
C PRO A 170 2.21 -13.38 25.99
N TYR A 171 3.47 -13.40 25.55
CA TYR A 171 4.62 -13.13 26.41
C TYR A 171 4.55 -11.74 27.05
N PHE A 172 4.23 -10.70 26.29
CA PHE A 172 4.05 -9.34 26.83
C PHE A 172 2.81 -9.14 27.72
N LYS A 173 1.89 -10.11 27.70
CA LYS A 173 0.66 -10.10 28.50
C LYS A 173 0.73 -11.05 29.69
N ASP A 174 1.91 -11.63 29.95
CA ASP A 174 2.12 -12.65 30.98
C ASP A 174 1.11 -13.81 30.86
N GLN A 175 0.73 -14.15 29.63
CA GLN A 175 -0.16 -15.28 29.32
C GLN A 175 0.67 -16.56 29.16
N GLU A 176 0.13 -17.67 29.67
CA GLU A 176 0.80 -18.97 29.53
C GLU A 176 0.86 -19.44 28.07
N ILE A 177 2.07 -19.65 27.58
CA ILE A 177 2.32 -20.25 26.27
C ILE A 177 2.29 -21.76 26.43
N THR A 178 1.10 -22.35 26.26
CA THR A 178 0.91 -23.80 26.34
C THR A 178 1.18 -24.47 24.99
N LEU A 179 1.65 -25.73 25.01
CA LEU A 179 1.83 -26.50 23.77
C LEU A 179 0.53 -26.58 22.94
N GLN A 180 -0.62 -26.71 23.61
CA GLN A 180 -1.92 -26.71 22.96
C GLN A 180 -2.19 -25.40 22.21
N SER A 181 -1.94 -24.24 22.84
CA SER A 181 -2.13 -22.93 22.20
C SER A 181 -1.22 -22.74 20.98
N VAL A 182 0.01 -23.25 21.05
CA VAL A 182 0.99 -23.21 19.97
C VAL A 182 0.53 -24.07 18.78
N LEU A 183 0.11 -25.31 19.03
CA LEU A 183 -0.36 -26.21 17.98
C LEU A 183 -1.63 -25.69 17.29
N ILE A 184 -2.59 -25.16 18.06
CA ILE A 184 -3.78 -24.52 17.51
C ILE A 184 -3.40 -23.29 16.67
N GLY A 185 -2.46 -22.47 17.18
CA GLY A 185 -1.93 -21.32 16.46
C GLY A 185 -1.34 -21.68 15.11
N ILE A 186 -0.51 -22.73 15.03
CA ILE A 186 0.09 -23.18 13.77
C ILE A 186 -0.98 -23.51 12.73
N ILE A 187 -2.03 -24.26 13.11
CA ILE A 187 -3.12 -24.65 12.20
C ILE A 187 -3.88 -23.40 11.73
N ILE A 188 -4.31 -22.55 12.66
CA ILE A 188 -5.10 -21.34 12.36
C ILE A 188 -4.32 -20.41 11.43
N TRP A 189 -3.06 -20.12 11.75
CA TRP A 189 -2.26 -19.15 10.97
C TRP A 189 -1.77 -19.72 9.64
N SER A 190 -1.62 -21.04 9.51
CA SER A 190 -1.38 -21.68 8.21
C SER A 190 -2.58 -21.54 7.28
N ILE A 191 -3.78 -21.87 7.77
CA ILE A 191 -5.04 -21.70 7.00
C ILE A 191 -5.27 -20.22 6.69
N GLY A 192 -5.09 -19.34 7.68
CA GLY A 192 -5.21 -17.90 7.51
C GLY A 192 -4.23 -17.34 6.48
N GLY A 193 -2.97 -17.78 6.52
CA GLY A 193 -1.94 -17.38 5.56
C GLY A 193 -2.26 -17.80 4.12
N LEU A 194 -2.71 -19.04 3.92
CA LEU A 194 -3.17 -19.51 2.61
C LEU A 194 -4.42 -18.76 2.13
N GLY A 195 -5.39 -18.55 3.02
CA GLY A 195 -6.61 -17.79 2.72
C GLY A 195 -6.31 -16.34 2.31
N PHE A 196 -5.40 -15.68 3.03
CA PHE A 196 -4.90 -14.35 2.70
C PHE A 196 -4.19 -14.34 1.35
N GLY A 197 -3.22 -15.23 1.13
CA GLY A 197 -2.48 -15.30 -0.13
C GLY A 197 -3.39 -15.55 -1.33
N TYR A 198 -4.36 -16.45 -1.22
CA TYR A 198 -5.33 -16.74 -2.27
C TYR A 198 -6.24 -15.55 -2.57
N THR A 199 -6.74 -14.89 -1.52
CA THR A 199 -7.58 -13.69 -1.66
C THR A 199 -6.82 -12.58 -2.38
N MET A 200 -5.56 -12.34 -1.99
CA MET A 200 -4.70 -11.36 -2.64
C MET A 200 -4.43 -11.71 -4.10
N LYS A 201 -4.14 -12.98 -4.41
CA LYS A 201 -3.99 -13.47 -5.79
C LYS A 201 -5.22 -13.15 -6.64
N ARG A 202 -6.43 -13.46 -6.16
CA ARG A 202 -7.66 -13.16 -6.93
C ARG A 202 -7.87 -11.67 -7.12
N TYR A 203 -7.55 -10.87 -6.10
CA TYR A 203 -7.74 -9.42 -6.14
C TYR A 203 -6.74 -8.72 -7.07
N THR A 204 -5.45 -9.05 -6.99
CA THR A 204 -4.40 -8.41 -7.81
C THR A 204 -4.38 -8.93 -9.25
N ASN A 205 -4.72 -10.20 -9.48
CA ASN A 205 -4.76 -10.80 -10.83
C ASN A 205 -6.08 -10.56 -11.55
N LYS A 206 -7.03 -9.83 -10.95
CA LYS A 206 -8.32 -9.56 -11.58
C LYS A 206 -8.15 -8.73 -12.86
N LYS A 207 -8.32 -9.39 -14.00
CA LYS A 207 -8.48 -8.77 -15.32
C LYS A 207 -9.90 -8.21 -15.48
N ILE A 208 -10.06 -7.23 -16.37
CA ILE A 208 -11.39 -6.77 -16.78
C ILE A 208 -12.06 -7.92 -17.55
N LYS A 209 -13.30 -8.27 -17.20
CA LYS A 209 -14.11 -9.15 -18.06
C LYS A 209 -14.53 -8.33 -19.28
N LYS A 210 -14.22 -8.79 -20.50
CA LYS A 210 -14.62 -8.15 -21.77
C LYS A 210 -16.15 -8.01 -21.98
N SER A 211 -17.00 -8.37 -21.02
CA SER A 211 -18.46 -8.37 -21.21
C SER A 211 -19.12 -6.99 -21.18
N ASP A 212 -18.39 -5.91 -20.88
CA ASP A 212 -18.97 -4.58 -20.71
C ASP A 212 -18.79 -3.66 -21.94
N GLU A 213 -18.10 -4.11 -23.00
CA GLU A 213 -18.01 -3.36 -24.27
C GLU A 213 -19.37 -3.28 -25.01
N ASN A 214 -20.26 -4.26 -24.83
CA ASN A 214 -21.57 -4.27 -25.51
C ASN A 214 -22.66 -3.44 -24.82
N THR A 215 -22.42 -2.96 -23.59
CA THR A 215 -23.41 -2.12 -22.87
C THR A 215 -23.10 -0.62 -23.00
N ALA A 216 -21.85 -0.26 -23.32
CA ALA A 216 -21.45 1.14 -23.54
C ALA A 216 -21.69 1.63 -24.99
N ALA A 217 -22.05 0.73 -25.91
CA ALA A 217 -22.44 1.06 -27.29
C ALA A 217 -23.95 1.33 -27.46
N ASN A 218 -24.75 1.15 -26.39
CA ASN A 218 -26.22 1.30 -26.43
C ASN A 218 -26.75 2.31 -25.39
N VAL A 219 -25.94 3.31 -24.97
CA VAL A 219 -26.40 4.46 -24.17
C VAL A 219 -25.85 5.76 -24.73
#